data_AF-A0A0L8LDG8-F1
#
_entry.id   AF-A0A0L8LDG8-F1
#
_cell.length_a   1.000
_cell.length_b   1.000
_cell.length_c   1.000
_cell.angle_alpha   90.00
_cell.angle_beta   90.00
_cell.angle_gamma   90.00
#
_symmetry.space_group_name_H-M   'P 1'
#
loop_
_entity.id
_entity.type
_entity.pdbx_description
1 polymer ?
#
loop_
_entity_poly.entity_id
_entity_poly.type
_entity_poly.pdbx_seq_one_letter_code
_entity_poly.pdbx_strand_id
1 'polypeptide(L)'
;EMNGIALHGNTRIYGGTFLVFSDYMRNAVRLSALMHLPVTYVWTHDSIGLGEDGPTHQPIEHLASLRAIPGLNVVRPADANETAIAWREIL
;
A
#
# COMPACT_ATOMS: atom_id res chain seq x y z
N GLU A 1 11.84 1.08 -7.57
CA GLU A 1 12.68 2.16 -7.03
C GLU A 1 12.69 2.20 -5.49
N MET A 2 11.54 2.25 -4.80
CA MET A 2 11.50 2.36 -3.32
C MET A 2 12.25 1.27 -2.54
N ASN A 3 12.23 0.01 -3.00
CA ASN A 3 13.04 -1.05 -2.38
C ASN A 3 14.54 -0.73 -2.38
N GLY A 4 15.03 -0.09 -3.43
CA GLY A 4 16.42 0.37 -3.51
C GLY A 4 16.72 1.47 -2.49
N ILE A 5 15.79 2.40 -2.29
CA ILE A 5 15.91 3.46 -1.27
C ILE A 5 15.95 2.84 0.14
N ALA A 6 15.06 1.89 0.42
CA ALA A 6 15.05 1.18 1.70
C ALA A 6 16.34 0.36 1.94
N LEU A 7 16.87 -0.29 0.90
CA LEU A 7 18.15 -1.02 0.97
C LEU A 7 19.36 -0.11 1.13
N HIS A 8 19.35 1.06 0.50
CA HIS A 8 20.42 2.05 0.65
C HIS A 8 20.47 2.64 2.07
N GLY A 9 19.31 2.78 2.72
CA GLY A 9 19.19 3.20 4.11
C GLY A 9 19.19 4.72 4.34
N ASN A 10 19.21 5.13 5.61
CA ASN A 10 19.16 6.51 6.12
C ASN A 10 17.89 7.31 5.81
N THR A 11 16.88 6.67 5.23
CA THR A 11 15.58 7.30 4.93
C THR A 11 14.45 6.34 5.29
N ARG A 12 13.26 6.90 5.50
CA ARG A 12 12.01 6.14 5.56
C ARG A 12 11.22 6.49 4.32
N ILE A 13 11.03 5.50 3.45
CA ILE A 13 10.43 5.71 2.14
C ILE A 13 8.95 5.35 2.15
N TYR A 14 8.14 6.24 1.60
CA TYR A 14 6.76 5.96 1.24
C TYR A 14 6.48 6.42 -0.19
N GLY A 15 5.49 5.80 -0.83
CA GLY A 15 5.03 6.19 -2.15
C GLY A 15 3.55 5.89 -2.34
N GLY A 16 2.87 6.73 -3.12
CA GLY A 16 1.41 6.70 -3.25
C GLY A 16 0.89 6.49 -4.66
N THR A 17 -0.23 5.77 -4.78
CA THR A 17 -1.04 5.66 -6.00
C THR A 17 -2.49 5.25 -5.65
N PHE A 18 -3.35 4.98 -6.64
CA PHE A 18 -4.68 4.40 -6.41
C PHE A 18 -4.57 2.91 -6.11
N LEU A 19 -5.46 2.37 -5.26
CA LEU A 19 -5.41 0.96 -4.86
C LEU A 19 -5.53 0.01 -6.05
N VAL A 20 -6.34 0.35 -7.05
CA VAL A 20 -6.49 -0.43 -8.29
C VAL A 20 -5.16 -0.57 -9.05
N PHE A 21 -4.26 0.43 -8.94
CA PHE A 21 -2.96 0.41 -9.59
C PHE A 21 -1.88 -0.29 -8.78
N SER A 22 -2.23 -0.86 -7.61
CA SER A 22 -1.32 -1.77 -6.90
C SER A 22 -0.90 -2.96 -7.77
N ASP A 23 -1.73 -3.35 -8.75
CA ASP A 23 -1.44 -4.41 -9.70
C ASP A 23 -0.22 -4.12 -10.58
N TYR A 24 0.04 -2.85 -10.91
CA TYR A 24 1.25 -2.43 -11.65
C TYR A 24 2.53 -2.60 -10.82
N MET A 25 2.43 -2.65 -9.49
CA MET A 25 3.57 -2.75 -8.57
C MET A 25 3.58 -4.02 -7.72
N ARG A 26 2.65 -4.96 -7.94
CA ARG A 26 2.42 -6.14 -7.08
C ARG A 26 3.70 -6.95 -6.86
N ASN A 27 4.52 -7.14 -7.89
CA ASN A 27 5.80 -7.85 -7.76
C ASN A 27 6.84 -7.09 -6.91
N ALA A 28 6.88 -5.76 -7.01
CA ALA A 28 7.78 -4.94 -6.20
C ALA A 28 7.36 -4.97 -4.72
N VAL A 29 6.06 -4.88 -4.44
CA VAL A 29 5.47 -5.01 -3.09
C VAL A 29 5.80 -6.38 -2.49
N ARG A 30 5.56 -7.46 -3.25
CA ARG A 30 5.90 -8.83 -2.83
C ARG A 30 7.38 -8.96 -2.52
N LEU A 31 8.25 -8.34 -3.32
CA LEU A 31 9.69 -8.38 -3.10
C LEU A 31 10.08 -7.59 -1.82
N SER A 32 9.43 -6.46 -1.51
CA SER A 32 9.64 -5.75 -0.23
C SER A 32 9.31 -6.65 0.96
N ALA A 33 8.15 -7.32 0.89
CA ALA A 33 7.68 -8.20 1.95
C ALA A 33 8.61 -9.40 2.15
N LEU A 34 9.07 -10.03 1.05
CA LEU A 34 10.02 -11.14 1.09
C LEU A 34 11.38 -10.75 1.70
N MET A 35 11.84 -9.52 1.43
CA MET A 35 13.10 -8.99 1.96
C MET A 35 12.95 -8.37 3.36
N HIS A 36 11.74 -8.36 3.93
CA HIS A 36 11.40 -7.68 5.19
C HIS A 36 11.82 -6.20 5.21
N LEU A 37 11.68 -5.50 4.08
CA LEU A 37 12.05 -4.08 3.98
C LEU A 37 10.95 -3.17 4.54
N PRO A 38 11.30 -2.09 5.26
CA PRO A 38 10.35 -1.14 5.82
C PRO A 38 9.88 -0.12 4.76
N VAL A 39 9.32 -0.61 3.64
CA VAL A 39 8.73 0.24 2.59
C VAL A 39 7.26 0.47 2.88
N THR A 40 6.84 1.74 2.92
CA THR A 40 5.44 2.11 3.15
C THR A 40 4.74 2.38 1.82
N TYR A 41 3.69 1.62 1.52
CA TYR A 41 2.85 1.83 0.34
C TYR A 41 1.56 2.54 0.75
N VAL A 42 1.25 3.67 0.12
CA VAL A 42 0.04 4.45 0.38
C VAL A 42 -0.92 4.28 -0.79
N TRP A 43 -2.02 3.57 -0.56
CA TRP A 43 -3.07 3.39 -1.57
C TRP A 43 -4.33 4.16 -1.20
N THR A 44 -4.81 4.98 -2.13
CA THR A 44 -6.05 5.77 -2.00
C THR A 44 -7.12 5.26 -2.97
N HIS A 45 -8.32 5.87 -2.97
CA HIS A 45 -9.41 5.52 -3.90
C HIS A 45 -9.69 4.01 -3.86
N ASP A 46 -10.05 3.52 -2.68
CA ASP A 46 -9.94 2.12 -2.29
C ASP A 46 -11.17 1.24 -2.62
N SER A 47 -12.19 1.83 -3.24
CA SER A 47 -13.48 1.18 -3.45
C SER A 47 -14.29 1.89 -4.53
N ILE A 48 -15.53 1.42 -4.74
CA ILE A 48 -16.55 2.09 -5.56
C ILE A 48 -16.86 3.53 -5.10
N GLY A 49 -16.46 3.91 -3.88
CA GLY A 49 -16.65 5.27 -3.34
C GLY A 49 -15.94 6.37 -4.12
N LEU A 50 -15.03 6.03 -5.05
CA LEU A 50 -14.40 7.02 -5.92
C LEU A 50 -15.35 7.61 -6.98
N GLY A 51 -16.44 6.91 -7.33
CA GLY A 51 -17.44 7.42 -8.27
C GLY A 51 -17.06 7.28 -9.75
N GLU A 52 -17.08 8.40 -10.46
CA GLU A 52 -17.24 8.52 -11.91
C GLU A 52 -16.06 8.02 -12.75
N ASP A 53 -14.86 7.87 -12.18
CA ASP A 53 -13.73 7.27 -12.93
C ASP A 53 -13.99 5.81 -13.30
N GLY A 54 -15.02 5.19 -12.70
CA GLY A 54 -15.63 3.96 -13.20
C GLY A 54 -14.83 2.68 -12.90
N PRO A 55 -15.24 1.55 -13.49
CA PRO A 55 -14.80 0.22 -13.07
C PRO A 55 -13.31 -0.05 -13.31
N THR A 56 -12.65 0.68 -14.20
CA THR A 56 -11.19 0.56 -14.39
C THR A 56 -10.40 1.18 -13.24
N HIS A 57 -11.04 2.02 -12.43
CA HIS A 57 -10.42 2.68 -11.28
C HIS A 57 -10.92 2.15 -9.93
N GLN A 58 -12.06 1.46 -9.92
CA GLN A 58 -12.72 0.98 -8.70
C GLN A 58 -12.14 -0.37 -8.26
N PRO A 59 -11.36 -0.43 -7.17
CA PRO A 59 -10.81 -1.69 -6.69
C PRO A 59 -11.89 -2.55 -6.04
N ILE A 60 -11.90 -3.84 -6.37
CA ILE A 60 -12.85 -4.82 -5.79
C ILE A 60 -12.10 -5.89 -4.99
N GLU A 61 -11.17 -6.59 -5.62
CA GLU A 61 -10.39 -7.72 -5.08
C GLU A 61 -9.06 -7.31 -4.44
N HIS A 62 -8.62 -6.08 -4.69
CA HIS A 62 -7.24 -5.65 -4.47
C HIS A 62 -6.84 -5.72 -2.98
N LEU A 63 -7.74 -5.32 -2.07
CA LEU A 63 -7.50 -5.42 -0.62
C LEU A 63 -7.28 -6.87 -0.16
N ALA A 64 -8.10 -7.81 -0.66
CA ALA A 64 -7.95 -9.22 -0.32
C ALA A 64 -6.68 -9.82 -0.94
N SER A 65 -6.35 -9.45 -2.17
CA SER A 65 -5.12 -9.86 -2.85
C SER A 65 -3.86 -9.41 -2.11
N LEU A 66 -3.80 -8.15 -1.67
CA LEU A 66 -2.66 -7.62 -0.92
C LEU A 66 -2.51 -8.32 0.44
N ARG A 67 -3.61 -8.58 1.16
CA ARG A 67 -3.57 -9.34 2.42
C ARG A 67 -3.06 -10.77 2.28
N ALA A 68 -3.15 -11.36 1.08
CA ALA A 68 -2.63 -12.69 0.80
C ALA A 68 -1.10 -12.73 0.64
N ILE A 69 -0.41 -11.58 0.54
CA ILE A 69 1.05 -11.52 0.43
C ILE A 69 1.66 -11.75 1.83
N PRO A 70 2.44 -12.83 2.05
CA PRO A 70 3.07 -13.08 3.34
C PRO A 70 4.08 -11.99 3.71
N GLY A 71 4.07 -11.56 4.97
CA GLY A 71 4.99 -10.51 5.46
C GLY A 71 4.60 -9.08 5.06
N LEU A 72 3.45 -8.89 4.40
CA LEU A 72 2.90 -7.57 4.10
C LEU A 72 1.79 -7.21 5.09
N ASN A 73 2.05 -6.22 5.94
CA ASN A 73 1.02 -5.64 6.80
C ASN A 73 0.12 -4.71 5.97
N VAL A 74 -1.21 -4.87 6.10
CA VAL A 74 -2.20 -4.08 5.35
C VAL A 74 -3.23 -3.49 6.32
N VAL A 75 -3.33 -2.16 6.34
CA VAL A 75 -4.30 -1.41 7.15
C VAL A 75 -5.23 -0.60 6.25
N ARG A 76 -6.51 -0.50 6.64
CA ARG A 76 -7.55 0.28 5.95
C ARG A 76 -8.31 1.09 7.00
N PRO A 77 -7.79 2.26 7.41
CA PRO A 77 -8.36 3.03 8.51
C PRO A 77 -9.75 3.57 8.16
N ALA A 78 -10.64 3.63 9.15
CA ALA A 78 -12.02 4.11 9.00
C ALA A 78 -12.18 5.61 9.28
N ASP A 79 -11.22 6.22 9.97
CA ASP A 79 -11.24 7.65 10.31
C ASP A 79 -9.83 8.26 10.47
N ALA A 80 -9.78 9.54 10.87
CA ALA A 80 -8.53 10.26 11.09
C ALA A 80 -7.72 9.73 12.29
N ASN A 81 -8.38 9.20 13.33
CA ASN A 81 -7.70 8.68 14.51
C ASN A 81 -7.00 7.36 14.19
N GLU A 82 -7.69 6.44 13.51
CA GLU A 82 -7.10 5.19 13.03
C GLU A 82 -5.98 5.46 12.03
N THR A 83 -6.13 6.47 11.16
CA THR A 83 -5.06 6.89 10.23
C THR A 83 -3.83 7.39 10.99
N ALA A 84 -4.01 8.24 12.00
CA ALA A 84 -2.91 8.75 12.81
C ALA A 84 -2.19 7.63 13.57
N ILE A 85 -2.93 6.67 14.13
CA ILE A 85 -2.36 5.49 14.80
C ILE A 85 -1.59 4.62 13.80
N ALA A 86 -2.16 4.33 12.63
CA ALA A 86 -1.49 3.54 11.60
C ALA A 86 -0.14 4.14 11.19
N TRP A 87 -0.08 5.46 10.97
CA TRP A 87 1.18 6.14 10.66
C TRP A 87 2.16 6.11 11.84
N ARG A 88 1.68 6.24 13.07
CA ARG A 88 2.52 6.16 14.27
C ARG A 88 3.14 4.78 14.48
N GLU A 89 2.43 3.69 14.14
CA GLU A 89 2.98 2.33 14.23
C GLU A 89 4.00 2.03 13.12
N ILE A 90 3.91 2.73 11.98
CA ILE A 90 4.84 2.58 10.85
C ILE A 90 6.14 3.38 11.08
N LEU A 91 6.06 4.51 11.81
CA LEU A 91 7.16 5.44 12.09
C LEU A 91 7.83 5.14 13.44
#